data_AF-A0A6N9UX37-F1
#
_entry.id   AF-A0A6N9UX37-F1
#
_cell.length_a   1.000
_cell.length_b   1.000
_cell.length_c   1.000
_cell.angle_alpha   90.00
_cell.angle_beta   90.00
_cell.angle_gamma   90.00
#
_symmetry.space_group_name_H-M   'P 1'
#
loop_
_entity.id
_entity.type
_entity.pdbx_description
1 polymer ?
#
loop_
_entity_poly.entity_id
_entity_poly.type
_entity_poly.pdbx_seq_one_letter_code
_entity_poly.pdbx_strand_id
1 'polypeptide(L)'
;MPHAPFPAPDLSPYRAALDAAESPAEFSNVLNALLDSVAPSLNEVIDHLAATARWRGQNRGAEVESPPWLLRNAASSIASGLAMATEADVKILRAHYDPAPDLDALQKHSRRAPGPPPAPSGPQYGPSGPRH
;
A
#
# COMPACT_ATOMS: atom_id res chain seq x y z
N MET A 1 33.79 8.96 -25.27
CA MET A 1 32.84 8.29 -24.34
C MET A 1 32.73 9.17 -23.11
N PRO A 2 31.54 9.33 -22.49
CA PRO A 2 31.48 9.97 -21.18
C PRO A 2 32.23 9.09 -20.17
N HIS A 3 33.20 9.68 -19.47
CA HIS A 3 34.08 8.99 -18.51
C HIS A 3 33.67 9.21 -17.05
N ALA A 4 32.65 10.05 -16.80
CA ALA A 4 32.15 10.27 -15.46
C ALA A 4 31.24 9.09 -15.04
N PRO A 5 31.47 8.48 -13.87
CA PRO A 5 30.56 7.46 -13.36
C PRO A 5 29.19 8.09 -13.10
N PHE A 6 28.15 7.31 -13.33
CA PHE A 6 26.80 7.71 -12.97
C PHE A 6 26.73 7.97 -11.47
N PRO A 7 26.21 9.13 -11.01
CA PRO A 7 26.14 9.43 -9.59
C PRO A 7 25.19 8.43 -8.93
N ALA A 8 25.76 7.55 -8.10
CA ALA A 8 25.01 6.60 -7.30
C ALA A 8 24.98 7.09 -5.84
N PRO A 9 23.80 7.20 -5.21
CA PRO A 9 23.72 7.53 -3.79
C PRO A 9 24.32 6.39 -2.95
N ASP A 10 24.97 6.74 -1.82
CA ASP A 10 25.35 5.75 -0.82
C ASP A 10 24.09 5.24 -0.10
N LEU A 11 23.82 3.94 -0.25
CA LEU A 11 22.64 3.29 0.30
C LEU A 11 22.88 2.67 1.69
N SER A 12 24.14 2.60 2.12
CA SER A 12 24.53 1.96 3.38
C SER A 12 23.82 2.55 4.61
N PRO A 13 23.65 3.89 4.72
CA PRO A 13 22.95 4.49 5.86
C PRO A 13 21.47 4.08 5.94
N TYR A 14 20.79 4.01 4.79
CA TYR A 14 19.38 3.62 4.74
C TYR A 14 19.20 2.16 5.15
N ARG A 15 20.10 1.27 4.72
CA ARG A 15 20.05 -0.14 5.14
C ARG A 15 20.20 -0.29 6.64
N ALA A 16 21.19 0.37 7.24
CA ALA A 16 21.38 0.35 8.69
C ALA A 16 20.18 0.93 9.45
N ALA A 17 19.58 2.01 8.94
CA ALA A 17 18.40 2.63 9.53
C ALA A 17 17.13 1.77 9.40
N LEU A 18 16.96 1.03 8.29
CA LEU A 18 15.87 0.06 8.13
C LEU A 18 16.01 -1.11 9.12
N ASP A 19 17.23 -1.62 9.33
CA ASP A 19 17.51 -2.68 10.28
C ASP A 19 17.31 -2.23 11.74
N ALA A 20 17.50 -0.94 12.02
CA ALA A 20 17.36 -0.34 13.34
C ALA A 20 15.94 0.19 13.64
N ALA A 21 15.03 0.21 12.66
CA ALA A 21 13.68 0.74 12.85
C ALA A 21 12.91 -0.09 13.89
N GLU A 22 12.40 0.58 14.93
CA GLU A 22 11.68 -0.07 16.04
C GLU A 22 10.16 -0.08 15.80
N SER A 23 9.68 0.68 14.81
CA SER A 23 8.27 0.76 14.47
C SER A 23 8.01 0.79 12.95
N PRO A 24 6.79 0.42 12.51
CA PRO A 24 6.39 0.56 11.10
C PRO A 24 6.46 2.00 10.58
N ALA A 25 6.22 3.00 11.44
CA ALA A 25 6.34 4.41 11.06
C ALA A 25 7.81 4.81 10.81
N GLU A 26 8.74 4.36 11.65
CA GLU A 26 10.17 4.59 11.44
C GLU A 26 10.67 3.89 10.17
N PHE A 27 10.28 2.64 9.97
CA PHE A 27 10.60 1.89 8.76
C PHE A 27 10.10 2.63 7.51
N SER A 28 8.84 3.09 7.51
CA SER A 28 8.24 3.85 6.41
C SER A 28 8.99 5.16 6.13
N ASN A 29 9.36 5.92 7.16
CA ASN A 29 10.13 7.15 6.99
C ASN A 29 11.48 6.89 6.32
N VAL A 30 12.20 5.84 6.74
CA VAL A 30 13.50 5.47 6.17
C VAL A 30 13.33 4.94 4.74
N LEU A 31 12.31 4.12 4.48
CA LEU A 31 12.02 3.60 3.14
C LEU A 31 11.66 4.73 2.17
N ASN A 32 10.82 5.68 2.57
CA ASN A 32 10.48 6.83 1.75
C ASN A 32 11.71 7.71 1.48
N ALA A 33 12.55 7.97 2.49
CA ALA A 33 13.80 8.70 2.29
C ALA A 33 14.77 7.97 1.32
N LEU A 34 14.83 6.64 1.40
CA LEU A 34 15.58 5.81 0.45
C LEU A 34 15.03 5.98 -0.97
N LEU A 35 13.71 5.84 -1.15
CA LEU A 35 13.05 5.97 -2.44
C LEU A 35 13.26 7.36 -3.05
N ASP A 36 13.12 8.42 -2.26
CA ASP A 36 13.37 9.80 -2.68
C ASP A 36 14.83 10.03 -3.10
N SER A 37 15.78 9.39 -2.40
CA SER A 37 17.20 9.46 -2.72
C SER A 37 17.55 8.77 -4.06
N VAL A 38 16.94 7.62 -4.36
CA VAL A 38 17.22 6.85 -5.59
C VAL A 38 16.36 7.24 -6.78
N ALA A 39 15.20 7.88 -6.55
CA ALA A 39 14.25 8.21 -7.60
C ALA A 39 14.85 9.02 -8.76
N PRO A 40 15.67 10.07 -8.54
CA PRO A 40 16.27 10.82 -9.65
C PRO A 40 17.15 9.93 -10.54
N SER A 41 17.99 9.11 -9.92
CA SER A 41 18.88 8.17 -10.61
C SER A 41 18.11 7.13 -11.42
N LEU A 42 17.05 6.56 -10.86
CA LEU A 42 16.24 5.55 -11.55
C LEU A 42 15.39 6.17 -12.67
N ASN A 43 14.86 7.37 -12.46
CA ASN A 43 14.13 8.11 -13.50
C ASN A 43 15.04 8.41 -14.70
N GLU A 44 16.29 8.80 -14.46
CA GLU A 44 17.26 9.03 -15.53
C GLU A 44 17.52 7.75 -16.35
N VAL A 45 17.61 6.59 -15.69
CA VAL A 45 17.77 5.28 -16.35
C VAL A 45 16.52 4.93 -17.16
N ILE A 46 15.33 5.11 -16.58
CA ILE A 46 14.04 4.90 -17.26
C ILE A 46 13.97 5.75 -18.53
N ASP A 47 14.30 7.03 -18.44
CA ASP A 47 14.27 7.96 -19.57
C ASP A 47 15.27 7.59 -20.66
N HIS A 48 16.49 7.20 -20.27
CA HIS A 48 17.50 6.71 -21.21
C HIS A 48 17.06 5.45 -21.95
N LEU A 49 16.49 4.47 -21.25
CA LEU A 49 15.99 3.24 -21.85
C LEU A 49 14.82 3.53 -22.79
N ALA A 50 13.89 4.39 -22.38
CA ALA A 50 12.75 4.80 -23.20
C ALA A 50 13.18 5.58 -24.45
N ALA A 51 14.18 6.46 -24.33
CA ALA A 51 14.76 7.19 -25.46
C ALA A 51 15.48 6.25 -26.43
N THR A 52 16.26 5.30 -25.90
CA THR A 52 16.98 4.30 -26.71
C THR A 52 16.00 3.39 -27.45
N ALA A 53 14.92 2.96 -26.80
CA ALA A 53 13.85 2.19 -27.44
C ALA A 53 13.19 2.93 -28.62
N ARG A 54 13.20 4.28 -28.60
CA ARG A 54 12.64 5.13 -29.65
C ARG A 54 13.63 5.45 -30.77
N TRP A 55 14.87 4.94 -30.73
CA TRP A 55 15.88 5.26 -31.73
C TRP A 55 15.34 5.06 -33.15
N ARG A 56 15.45 6.10 -33.99
CA ARG A 56 14.91 6.15 -35.36
C ARG A 56 13.44 5.73 -35.49
N GLY A 57 12.63 5.92 -34.45
CA GLY A 57 11.20 5.59 -34.48
C GLY A 57 10.89 4.09 -34.32
N GLN A 58 11.87 3.25 -33.97
CA GLN A 58 11.73 1.79 -33.91
C GLN A 58 10.70 1.27 -32.89
N ASN A 59 10.19 2.11 -31.99
CA ASN A 59 9.25 1.70 -30.96
C ASN A 59 7.79 1.56 -31.48
N ARG A 60 7.41 2.22 -32.59
CA ARG A 60 6.03 2.12 -33.11
C ARG A 60 5.83 0.77 -33.78
N GLY A 61 4.93 -0.03 -33.20
CA GLY A 61 4.64 -1.37 -33.73
C GLY A 61 5.78 -2.36 -33.53
N ALA A 62 6.67 -2.09 -32.57
CA ALA A 62 7.71 -3.02 -32.18
C ALA A 62 7.10 -4.39 -31.84
N GLU A 63 7.61 -5.44 -32.49
CA GLU A 63 7.20 -6.82 -32.19
C GLU A 63 7.50 -7.15 -30.72
N VAL A 64 6.68 -8.00 -30.13
CA VAL A 64 6.93 -8.53 -28.78
C VAL A 64 8.30 -9.22 -28.78
N GLU A 65 9.06 -9.08 -27.69
CA GLU A 65 10.46 -9.54 -27.57
C GLU A 65 11.49 -8.88 -28.50
N SER A 66 11.09 -7.92 -29.35
CA SER A 66 12.08 -7.14 -30.13
C SER A 66 12.93 -6.25 -29.20
N PRO A 67 14.16 -5.87 -29.62
CA PRO A 67 15.01 -4.97 -28.82
C PRO A 67 14.34 -3.68 -28.31
N PRO A 68 13.59 -2.89 -29.13
CA PRO A 68 12.89 -1.71 -28.62
C PRO A 68 11.76 -2.05 -27.63
N TRP A 69 11.10 -3.21 -27.81
CA TRP A 69 10.12 -3.70 -26.84
C TRP A 69 10.79 -4.03 -25.50
N LEU A 70 11.91 -4.77 -25.52
CA LEU A 70 12.66 -5.16 -24.32
C LEU A 70 13.15 -3.93 -23.53
N LEU A 71 13.69 -2.93 -24.22
CA LEU A 71 14.15 -1.69 -23.58
C LEU A 71 13.01 -0.91 -22.93
N ARG A 72 11.87 -0.79 -23.62
CA ARG A 72 10.66 -0.17 -23.06
C ARG A 72 10.14 -0.97 -21.86
N ASN A 73 10.13 -2.29 -21.95
CA ASN A 73 9.64 -3.17 -20.89
C ASN A 73 10.56 -3.11 -19.65
N ALA A 74 11.88 -3.01 -19.85
CA ALA A 74 12.84 -2.80 -18.77
C ALA A 74 12.57 -1.46 -18.04
N ALA A 75 12.41 -0.37 -18.78
CA ALA A 75 12.05 0.93 -18.20
C ALA A 75 10.74 0.85 -17.40
N SER A 76 9.71 0.20 -17.96
CA SER A 76 8.42 0.02 -17.29
C SER A 76 8.52 -0.85 -16.03
N SER A 77 9.37 -1.88 -16.05
CA SER A 77 9.59 -2.77 -14.90
C SER A 77 10.26 -2.06 -13.73
N ILE A 78 11.22 -1.16 -14.01
CA ILE A 78 11.85 -0.33 -12.96
C ILE A 78 10.81 0.57 -12.30
N ALA A 79 10.00 1.28 -13.10
CA ALA A 79 8.94 2.14 -12.59
C ALA A 79 7.92 1.35 -11.76
N SER A 80 7.53 0.16 -12.24
CA SER A 80 6.64 -0.75 -11.51
C SER A 80 7.23 -1.18 -10.16
N GLY A 81 8.54 -1.48 -10.11
CA GLY A 81 9.25 -1.81 -8.87
C GLY A 81 9.12 -0.72 -7.80
N LEU A 82 9.27 0.55 -8.18
CA LEU A 82 9.13 1.67 -7.25
C LEU A 82 7.69 1.83 -6.75
N ALA A 83 6.70 1.67 -7.64
CA ALA A 83 5.30 1.71 -7.26
C ALA A 83 4.94 0.56 -6.28
N MET A 84 5.44 -0.65 -6.54
CA MET A 84 5.24 -1.81 -5.65
C MET A 84 5.86 -1.60 -4.27
N ALA A 85 7.04 -0.98 -4.17
CA ALA A 85 7.66 -0.64 -2.89
C ALA A 85 6.79 0.34 -2.08
N THR A 86 6.26 1.37 -2.74
CA THR A 86 5.35 2.36 -2.12
C THR A 86 4.05 1.69 -1.66
N GLU A 87 3.48 0.81 -2.48
CA GLU A 87 2.27 0.05 -2.12
C GLU A 87 2.52 -0.88 -0.93
N ALA A 88 3.68 -1.55 -0.89
CA ALA A 88 4.07 -2.40 0.22
C ALA A 88 4.17 -1.62 1.54
N ASP A 89 4.77 -0.42 1.50
CA ASP A 89 4.87 0.46 2.67
C ASP A 89 3.48 0.82 3.24
N VAL A 90 2.57 1.25 2.38
CA VAL A 90 1.18 1.57 2.78
C VAL A 90 0.47 0.35 3.37
N LYS A 91 0.68 -0.84 2.82
CA LYS A 91 0.10 -2.08 3.36
C LYS A 91 0.65 -2.40 4.75
N ILE A 92 1.95 -2.22 4.97
CA ILE A 92 2.59 -2.41 6.29
C ILE A 92 1.98 -1.45 7.32
N LEU A 93 1.87 -0.17 6.98
CA LEU A 93 1.29 0.84 7.87
C LEU A 93 -0.18 0.54 8.20
N ARG A 94 -0.99 0.20 7.20
CA ARG A 94 -2.41 -0.16 7.41
C ARG A 94 -2.55 -1.38 8.29
N ALA A 95 -1.75 -2.42 8.05
CA ALA A 95 -1.81 -3.63 8.86
C ALA A 95 -1.54 -3.36 10.35
N HIS A 96 -0.72 -2.36 10.67
CA HIS A 96 -0.36 -2.03 12.05
C HIS A 96 -1.30 -1.00 12.70
N TYR A 97 -1.63 0.09 12.00
CA TYR A 97 -2.35 1.23 12.57
C TYR A 97 -3.85 1.25 12.25
N ASP A 98 -4.29 0.56 11.21
CA ASP A 98 -5.70 0.45 10.79
C ASP A 98 -6.04 -1.01 10.46
N PRO A 99 -5.92 -1.93 11.44
CA PRO A 99 -6.22 -3.34 11.19
C PRO A 99 -7.71 -3.49 10.88
N ALA A 100 -8.03 -4.23 9.83
CA ALA A 100 -9.41 -4.52 9.47
C ALA A 100 -10.17 -5.11 10.66
N PRO A 101 -11.43 -4.69 10.91
CA PRO A 101 -12.19 -5.20 12.03
C PRO A 101 -12.36 -6.72 11.93
N ASP A 102 -12.13 -7.42 13.05
CA ASP A 102 -12.33 -8.86 13.15
C ASP A 102 -13.83 -9.17 12.97
N LEU A 103 -14.18 -9.67 11.77
CA LEU A 103 -15.54 -10.05 11.41
C LEU A 103 -16.05 -11.22 12.26
N ASP A 104 -15.18 -12.12 12.72
CA ASP A 104 -15.56 -13.23 13.60
C ASP A 104 -15.85 -12.74 15.02
N ALA A 105 -15.09 -11.76 15.51
CA ALA A 105 -15.45 -11.06 16.74
C ALA A 105 -16.80 -10.36 16.59
N LEU A 106 -17.03 -9.60 15.52
CA LEU A 106 -18.31 -8.92 15.26
C LEU A 106 -19.51 -9.88 15.24
N GLN A 107 -19.36 -11.06 14.63
CA GLN A 107 -20.41 -12.08 14.63
C GLN A 107 -20.66 -12.70 16.02
N LYS A 108 -19.62 -12.89 16.83
CA LYS A 108 -19.76 -13.38 18.22
C LYS A 108 -20.44 -12.36 19.13
N HIS A 109 -20.18 -11.06 18.96
CA HIS A 109 -20.85 -9.99 19.70
C HIS A 109 -22.31 -9.81 19.27
N SER A 110 -22.62 -9.97 17.98
CA SER A 110 -24.01 -9.94 17.47
C SER A 110 -24.85 -11.11 18.00
N ARG A 111 -24.23 -12.27 18.24
CA ARG A 111 -24.89 -13.43 18.90
C ARG A 111 -25.12 -13.25 20.40
N ARG A 112 -24.52 -12.23 21.03
CA ARG A 112 -24.67 -11.87 22.45
C ARG A 112 -25.38 -10.53 22.61
N ALA A 113 -26.39 -10.26 21.77
CA ALA A 113 -27.29 -9.13 22.00
C ALA A 113 -27.97 -9.29 23.38
N PRO A 114 -28.03 -8.24 24.22
CA PRO A 114 -28.83 -8.27 25.45
C PRO A 114 -30.28 -8.58 25.09
N GLY A 115 -30.90 -9.51 25.82
CA GLY A 115 -32.32 -9.80 25.66
C GLY A 115 -33.16 -8.53 25.74
N PRO A 116 -34.31 -8.47 25.05
CA PRO A 116 -35.15 -7.29 25.01
C PRO A 116 -35.46 -6.80 26.44
N PRO A 117 -35.52 -5.48 26.67
CA PRO A 117 -35.81 -4.94 27.99
C PRO A 117 -37.15 -5.49 28.49
N PRO A 118 -37.30 -5.76 29.81
CA PRO A 118 -38.55 -6.26 30.35
C PRO A 118 -39.68 -5.28 30.03
N ALA A 119 -40.81 -5.83 29.57
CA ALA A 119 -41.98 -5.03 29.20
C ALA A 119 -42.48 -4.21 30.40
N PRO A 120 -42.89 -2.95 30.21
CA PRO A 120 -43.44 -2.14 31.29
C PRO A 120 -44.76 -2.74 31.78
N SER A 121 -44.90 -2.88 33.10
CA SER A 121 -46.14 -3.33 33.74
C SER A 121 -47.26 -2.32 33.48
N GLY A 122 -48.22 -2.69 32.64
CA GLY A 122 -49.42 -1.88 32.37
C GLY A 122 -50.37 -1.81 33.58
N PRO A 123 -51.22 -0.77 33.66
CA PRO A 123 -52.05 -0.50 34.84
C PRO A 123 -53.15 -1.55 35.04
N GLN A 124 -53.31 -1.99 36.29
CA GLN A 124 -54.39 -2.88 36.74
C GLN A 124 -55.76 -2.21 36.52
N TYR A 125 -56.50 -2.67 35.52
CA TYR A 125 -57.94 -2.42 35.44
C TYR A 125 -58.65 -3.30 36.48
N GLY A 126 -59.21 -2.67 37.50
CA GLY A 126 -60.06 -3.32 38.49
C GLY A 126 -61.37 -3.82 37.85
N PRO A 127 -61.85 -5.02 38.19
CA PRO A 127 -63.10 -5.53 37.66
C PRO A 127 -64.29 -4.81 38.33
N SER A 128 -65.09 -4.15 37.50
CA SER A 128 -66.40 -3.65 37.88
C SER A 128 -67.46 -4.76 37.78
N GLY A 129 -68.11 -5.07 38.90
CA GLY A 129 -69.48 -5.60 39.01
C GLY A 129 -69.65 -7.13 39.15
N PRO A 130 -70.84 -7.63 39.63
CA PRO A 130 -72.13 -6.94 39.67
C PRO A 130 -72.92 -7.00 41.01
N ARG A 131 -74.06 -6.28 41.01
CA ARG A 131 -75.13 -6.13 42.03
C ARG A 131 -75.71 -7.46 42.56
N HIS A 132 -76.10 -7.46 43.85
CA HIS A 132 -77.47 -7.70 44.32
C HIS A 132 -77.68 -7.09 45.72
#